data_AF-A0A354C7T0-F1
#
_entry.id   AF-A0A354C7T0-F1
#
_cell.length_a   1.000
_cell.length_b   1.000
_cell.length_c   1.000
_cell.angle_alpha   90.00
_cell.angle_beta   90.00
_cell.angle_gamma   90.00
#
_symmetry.space_group_name_H-M   'P 1'
#
loop_
_entity.id
_entity.type
_entity.pdbx_description
1 polymer ?
#
loop_
_entity_poly.entity_id
_entity_poly.type
_entity_poly.pdbx_seq_one_letter_code
_entity_poly.pdbx_strand_id
1 'polypeptide(L)'
;MCGRFILISDLSVITEIFGILEVTCDYRPSSNVLPRHTIAANGFYESMKEGKKKIPFYFRLKSGKPFGFAGLYETWTSPEGQSIHTCTIITTEPNDVIQSIHNRMPVIVPREKETSWIDPAVQDHTSISAVLRPYPSSEMEAFPLSSPKDLPIGYMAV
;
A
#
# COMPACT_ATOMS: atom_id res chain seq x y z
N MET A 1 13.39 -3.47 -0.77
CA MET A 1 13.08 -2.09 -0.33
C MET A 1 11.68 -2.12 0.23
N CYS A 2 11.54 -2.08 1.55
CA CYS A 2 10.25 -1.89 2.20
C CYS A 2 9.81 -0.43 1.94
N GLY A 3 8.51 -0.15 1.82
CA GLY A 3 7.98 1.20 1.78
C GLY A 3 7.53 1.60 3.19
N ARG A 4 7.52 2.91 3.49
CA ARG A 4 6.96 3.45 4.74
C ARG A 4 5.61 4.07 4.39
N PHE A 5 4.55 3.60 5.04
CA PHE A 5 3.18 4.01 4.77
C PHE A 5 2.63 4.75 5.96
N ILE A 6 1.86 5.80 5.71
CA ILE A 6 1.44 6.73 6.75
C ILE A 6 -0.06 6.74 6.82
N LEU A 7 -0.54 6.47 8.03
CA LEU A 7 -1.92 6.67 8.42
C LEU A 7 -2.02 8.04 9.10
N ILE A 8 -2.68 8.99 8.45
CA ILE A 8 -2.95 10.33 9.01
C ILE A 8 -4.44 10.55 9.30
N SER A 9 -5.30 9.60 8.91
CA SER A 9 -6.74 9.61 9.22
C SER A 9 -7.05 8.80 10.47
N ASP A 10 -8.15 9.19 11.13
CA ASP A 10 -8.74 8.43 12.23
C ASP A 10 -9.11 7.00 11.77
N LEU A 11 -8.88 6.01 12.63
CA LEU A 11 -9.19 4.62 12.34
C LEU A 11 -10.68 4.41 12.02
N SER A 12 -11.59 5.17 12.65
CA SER A 12 -13.03 5.10 12.37
C SER A 12 -13.35 5.41 10.90
N VAL A 13 -12.71 6.43 10.33
CA VAL A 13 -12.86 6.82 8.92
C VAL A 13 -12.35 5.70 8.00
N ILE A 14 -11.25 5.04 8.38
CA ILE A 14 -10.69 3.93 7.62
C ILE A 14 -11.60 2.71 7.71
N THR A 15 -12.09 2.38 8.90
CA THR A 15 -13.01 1.25 9.09
C THR A 15 -14.31 1.45 8.32
N GLU A 16 -14.84 2.67 8.30
CA GLU A 16 -16.04 3.01 7.53
C GLU A 16 -15.78 2.93 6.02
N ILE A 17 -14.70 3.55 5.53
CA ILE A 17 -14.38 3.57 4.10
C ILE A 17 -14.07 2.18 3.58
N PHE A 18 -13.30 1.36 4.30
CA PHE A 18 -12.96 0.01 3.85
C PHE A 18 -13.97 -1.07 4.26
N GLY A 19 -15.07 -0.69 4.94
CA GLY A 19 -16.06 -1.64 5.42
C GLY A 19 -15.48 -2.68 6.39
N ILE A 20 -14.48 -2.29 7.18
CA ILE A 20 -13.81 -3.17 8.15
C ILE A 20 -14.69 -3.24 9.40
N LEU A 21 -15.50 -4.29 9.49
CA LEU A 21 -16.41 -4.54 10.62
C LEU A 21 -15.73 -5.29 11.78
N GLU A 22 -14.74 -6.12 11.47
CA GLU A 22 -13.92 -6.85 12.44
C GLU A 22 -12.58 -7.22 11.78
N VAL A 23 -11.45 -7.13 12.51
CA VAL A 23 -10.16 -7.62 12.03
C VAL A 23 -9.96 -9.03 12.60
N THR A 24 -10.57 -10.01 11.95
CA THR A 24 -10.40 -11.44 12.26
C THR A 24 -9.85 -12.15 11.03
N CYS A 25 -8.66 -12.72 11.18
CA CYS A 25 -8.00 -13.53 10.16
C CYS A 25 -7.69 -14.89 10.78
N ASP A 26 -8.54 -15.88 10.54
CA ASP A 26 -8.26 -17.28 10.84
C ASP A 26 -8.06 -18.02 9.50
N TYR A 27 -7.03 -17.61 8.75
CA TYR A 27 -6.72 -18.18 7.45
C TYR A 27 -5.74 -19.35 7.58
N ARG A 28 -6.14 -20.51 7.07
CA ARG A 28 -5.28 -21.70 6.96
C ARG A 28 -4.82 -21.84 5.51
N PRO A 29 -3.50 -21.77 5.23
CA PRO A 29 -3.01 -21.82 3.87
C PRO A 29 -3.30 -23.19 3.23
N SER A 30 -3.84 -23.16 2.02
CA SER A 30 -3.74 -24.29 1.09
C SER A 30 -3.27 -23.75 -0.25
N SER A 31 -2.15 -24.31 -0.75
CA SER A 31 -1.41 -23.95 -1.97
C SER A 31 -0.55 -22.68 -1.95
N ASN A 32 0.45 -22.66 -2.84
CA ASN A 32 1.61 -21.74 -2.91
C ASN A 32 1.28 -20.27 -3.26
N VAL A 33 0.07 -19.78 -2.97
CA VAL A 33 -0.36 -18.41 -3.30
C VAL A 33 -0.63 -17.66 -2.00
N LEU A 34 0.12 -16.58 -1.77
CA LEU A 34 -0.11 -15.68 -0.64
C LEU A 34 -1.47 -14.97 -0.80
N PRO A 35 -2.34 -14.96 0.23
CA PRO A 35 -3.59 -14.21 0.23
C PRO A 35 -3.43 -12.73 -0.14
N ARG A 36 -4.25 -12.26 -1.08
CA ARG A 36 -4.32 -10.86 -1.47
C ARG A 36 -5.11 -10.06 -0.44
N HIS A 37 -4.53 -8.93 -0.04
CA HIS A 37 -5.10 -8.02 0.95
C HIS A 37 -4.89 -6.57 0.54
N THR A 38 -5.63 -5.68 1.19
CA THR A 38 -5.48 -4.24 1.02
C THR A 38 -4.78 -3.66 2.23
N ILE A 39 -3.67 -2.94 2.03
CA ILE A 39 -2.95 -2.25 3.11
C ILE A 39 -3.33 -0.78 3.07
N ALA A 40 -4.14 -0.36 4.04
CA ALA A 40 -4.68 1.00 4.10
C ALA A 40 -3.58 2.03 4.38
N ALA A 41 -3.66 3.17 3.67
CA ALA A 41 -2.81 4.32 3.90
C ALA A 41 -3.50 5.61 3.45
N ASN A 42 -2.99 6.74 3.91
CA ASN A 42 -3.39 8.05 3.39
C ASN A 42 -2.37 8.62 2.40
N GLY A 43 -1.19 8.03 2.36
CA GLY A 43 -0.11 8.43 1.50
C GLY A 43 1.14 7.61 1.76
N PHE A 44 2.15 7.87 0.95
CA PHE A 44 3.46 7.25 1.07
C PHE A 44 4.54 8.30 0.77
N TYR A 45 5.78 7.98 1.10
CA TYR A 45 6.90 8.88 0.89
C TYR A 45 7.98 8.20 0.05
N GLU A 46 8.60 8.98 -0.83
CA GLU A 46 9.82 8.61 -1.54
C GLU A 46 10.84 9.74 -1.56
N SER A 47 12.11 9.40 -1.74
CA SER A 47 13.19 10.39 -1.83
C SER A 47 13.67 10.57 -3.25
N MET A 48 13.57 11.80 -3.75
CA MET A 48 14.28 12.22 -4.95
C MET A 48 15.77 12.37 -4.63
N LYS A 49 16.64 11.79 -5.46
CA LYS A 49 18.09 11.96 -5.35
C LYS A 49 18.53 13.11 -6.24
N GLU A 50 19.12 14.14 -5.64
CA GLU A 50 19.75 15.26 -6.35
C GLU A 50 21.24 15.30 -5.96
N GLY A 51 22.08 14.63 -6.76
CA GLY A 51 23.47 14.38 -6.42
C GLY A 51 23.61 13.58 -5.12
N LYS A 52 24.19 14.19 -4.08
CA LYS A 52 24.32 13.59 -2.74
C LYS A 52 23.12 13.89 -1.82
N LYS A 53 22.24 14.83 -2.20
CA LYS A 53 21.08 15.21 -1.39
C LYS A 53 19.91 14.26 -1.66
N LYS A 54 19.14 13.98 -0.61
CA LYS A 54 17.86 13.28 -0.69
C LYS A 54 16.77 14.26 -0.30
N ILE A 55 15.90 14.58 -1.25
CA ILE A 55 14.76 15.48 -1.02
C ILE A 55 13.53 14.60 -0.82
N PRO A 56 12.88 14.66 0.35
CA PRO A 56 11.73 13.84 0.62
C PRO A 56 10.45 14.37 -0.04
N PHE A 57 9.65 13.48 -0.62
CA PHE A 57 8.34 13.79 -1.19
C PHE A 57 7.25 12.94 -0.55
N TYR A 58 6.14 13.57 -0.20
CA TYR A 58 4.91 12.90 0.23
C TYR A 58 3.91 12.83 -0.92
N PHE A 59 3.37 11.65 -1.15
CA PHE A 59 2.39 11.35 -2.20
C PHE A 59 1.07 10.95 -1.58
N ARG A 60 -0.03 11.48 -2.13
CA ARG A 60 -1.40 11.11 -1.73
C ARG A 60 -2.39 11.26 -2.90
N LEU A 61 -3.62 10.82 -2.68
CA LEU A 61 -4.72 11.15 -3.59
C LEU A 61 -5.16 12.61 -3.40
N LYS A 62 -5.46 13.29 -4.51
CA LYS A 62 -6.01 14.67 -4.51
C LYS A 62 -7.33 14.78 -3.76
N SER A 63 -8.08 13.68 -3.68
CA SER A 63 -9.32 13.62 -2.92
C SER A 63 -9.11 13.76 -1.41
N GLY A 64 -7.88 13.59 -0.91
CA GLY A 64 -7.55 13.54 0.51
C GLY A 64 -8.05 12.28 1.23
N LYS A 65 -8.74 11.37 0.53
CA LYS A 65 -9.27 10.13 1.11
C LYS A 65 -8.17 9.09 1.29
N PRO A 66 -8.27 8.21 2.30
CA PRO A 66 -7.43 7.03 2.38
C PRO A 66 -7.67 6.10 1.19
N PHE A 67 -6.69 5.25 0.93
CA PHE A 67 -6.69 4.29 -0.16
C PHE A 67 -5.92 3.03 0.22
N GLY A 68 -6.08 1.99 -0.58
CA GLY A 68 -5.53 0.69 -0.33
C GLY A 68 -4.34 0.36 -1.23
N PHE A 69 -3.23 -0.11 -0.67
CA PHE A 69 -2.20 -0.76 -1.47
C PHE A 69 -2.51 -2.23 -1.71
N ALA A 70 -2.14 -2.73 -2.89
CA ALA A 70 -2.18 -4.14 -3.20
C ALA A 70 -1.11 -4.85 -2.36
N GLY A 71 -1.54 -5.65 -1.40
CA GLY A 71 -0.69 -6.39 -0.49
C GLY A 71 -0.84 -7.89 -0.62
N LEU A 72 0.20 -8.60 -0.20
CA LEU A 72 0.16 -10.03 0.07
C LEU A 72 0.43 -10.25 1.56
N TYR A 73 -0.19 -11.27 2.13
CA TYR A 73 -0.08 -11.60 3.54
C TYR A 73 0.35 -13.06 3.71
N GLU A 74 1.13 -13.35 4.76
CA GLU A 74 1.50 -14.71 5.13
C GLU A 74 1.52 -14.86 6.65
N THR A 75 0.99 -15.99 7.13
CA THR A 75 1.18 -16.44 8.51
C THR A 75 2.15 -17.61 8.50
N TRP A 76 3.27 -17.43 9.19
CA TRP A 76 4.19 -18.52 9.49
C TRP A 76 4.04 -18.93 10.95
N THR A 77 3.82 -20.21 11.21
CA THR A 77 3.73 -20.74 12.58
C THR A 77 4.99 -21.56 12.89
N SER A 78 5.67 -21.23 13.97
CA SER A 78 6.86 -21.95 14.43
C SER A 78 6.49 -23.35 14.94
N PRO A 79 7.44 -24.30 15.00
CA PRO A 79 7.21 -25.62 15.59
C PRO A 79 6.69 -25.56 17.05
N GLU A 80 6.99 -24.48 17.77
CA GLU A 80 6.55 -24.22 19.15
C GLU A 80 5.14 -23.60 19.22
N GLY A 81 4.47 -23.41 18.08
CA GLY A 81 3.11 -22.88 18.00
C GLY A 81 3.01 -21.35 17.95
N GLN A 82 4.13 -20.63 17.86
CA GLN A 82 4.11 -19.17 17.75
C GLN A 82 3.82 -18.74 16.31
N SER A 83 2.79 -17.90 16.11
CA SER A 83 2.49 -17.37 14.78
C SER A 83 3.12 -16.01 14.55
N ILE A 84 3.73 -15.84 13.37
CA ILE A 84 4.26 -14.59 12.85
C ILE A 84 3.43 -14.22 11.63
N HIS A 85 2.83 -13.03 11.69
CA HIS A 85 2.05 -12.47 10.59
C HIS A 85 2.92 -11.47 9.83
N THR A 86 3.06 -11.66 8.53
CA THR A 86 3.85 -10.80 7.66
C THR A 86 3.00 -10.32 6.51
N CYS A 87 3.31 -9.14 5.99
CA CYS A 87 2.72 -8.63 4.78
C CYS A 87 3.76 -7.93 3.92
N THR A 88 3.48 -7.82 2.63
CA THR A 88 4.29 -7.10 1.66
C THR A 88 3.39 -6.30 0.73
N ILE A 89 3.92 -5.20 0.19
CA ILE A 89 3.22 -4.35 -0.78
C ILE A 89 3.79 -4.59 -2.16
N ILE A 90 2.90 -4.79 -3.12
CA ILE A 90 3.24 -4.98 -4.52
C ILE A 90 3.60 -3.62 -5.13
N THR A 91 4.65 -3.60 -5.94
CA THR A 91 5.12 -2.41 -6.64
C THR A 91 5.03 -2.58 -8.15
N THR A 92 4.85 -1.49 -8.88
CA THR A 92 4.76 -1.40 -10.34
C THR A 92 5.66 -0.27 -10.87
N GLU A 93 5.74 -0.09 -12.21
CA GLU A 93 6.40 1.09 -12.79
C GLU A 93 5.75 2.40 -12.31
N PRO A 94 6.50 3.52 -12.24
CA PRO A 94 5.96 4.78 -11.74
C PRO A 94 5.04 5.43 -12.79
N ASN A 95 4.07 6.22 -12.32
CA ASN A 95 3.29 7.12 -13.16
C ASN A 95 4.00 8.50 -13.31
N ASP A 96 3.36 9.44 -14.01
CA ASP A 96 3.95 10.76 -14.28
C ASP A 96 4.25 11.59 -13.02
N VAL A 97 3.55 11.37 -11.92
CA VAL A 97 3.78 12.08 -10.64
C VAL A 97 5.05 11.59 -9.96
N ILE A 98 5.43 10.32 -10.18
CA ILE A 98 6.48 9.64 -9.41
C ILE A 98 7.74 9.42 -10.24
N GLN A 99 7.64 9.33 -11.58
CA GLN A 99 8.74 8.90 -12.46
C GLN A 99 10.01 9.74 -12.33
N SER A 100 9.91 11.04 -12.04
CA SER A 100 11.06 11.92 -11.83
C SER A 100 11.69 11.76 -10.44
N ILE A 101 11.02 11.08 -9.51
CA ILE A 101 11.40 10.93 -8.10
C ILE A 101 11.92 9.53 -7.82
N HIS A 102 11.24 8.49 -8.32
CA HIS A 102 11.59 7.10 -8.10
C HIS A 102 11.18 6.21 -9.28
N ASN A 103 11.90 5.11 -9.50
CA ASN A 103 11.71 4.20 -10.64
C ASN A 103 10.63 3.13 -10.44
N ARG A 104 9.89 3.19 -9.33
CA ARG A 104 8.81 2.28 -8.96
C ARG A 104 7.83 3.02 -8.07
N MET A 105 6.58 2.58 -8.07
CA MET A 105 5.56 3.01 -7.11
C MET A 105 4.84 1.79 -6.51
N PRO A 106 4.29 1.91 -5.29
CA PRO A 106 3.36 0.91 -4.79
C PRO A 106 2.08 0.88 -5.65
N VAL A 107 1.49 -0.30 -5.83
CA VAL A 107 0.21 -0.46 -6.51
C VAL A 107 -0.90 0.00 -5.57
N ILE A 108 -1.61 1.06 -5.96
CA ILE A 108 -2.84 1.49 -5.29
C ILE A 108 -4.01 0.75 -5.96
N VAL A 109 -4.81 0.03 -5.17
CA VAL A 109 -5.99 -0.69 -5.64
C VAL A 109 -7.08 0.33 -5.97
N PRO A 110 -7.57 0.40 -7.21
CA PRO A 110 -8.71 1.24 -7.55
C PRO A 110 -9.94 0.84 -6.75
N ARG A 111 -10.73 1.84 -6.33
CA ARG A 111 -11.87 1.64 -5.42
C ARG A 111 -12.86 0.61 -5.95
N GLU A 112 -13.12 0.63 -7.25
CA GLU A 112 -14.01 -0.27 -7.96
C GLU A 112 -13.50 -1.72 -8.06
N LYS A 113 -12.22 -1.96 -7.74
CA LYS A 113 -11.58 -3.28 -7.80
C LYS A 113 -11.25 -3.86 -6.42
N GLU A 114 -11.45 -3.11 -5.33
CA GLU A 114 -11.11 -3.54 -3.96
C GLU A 114 -11.72 -4.91 -3.62
N THR A 115 -13.01 -5.10 -3.89
CA THR A 115 -13.71 -6.37 -3.63
C THR A 115 -13.09 -7.53 -4.41
N SER A 116 -12.87 -7.35 -5.72
CA SER A 116 -12.28 -8.40 -6.57
C SER A 116 -10.82 -8.70 -6.23
N TRP A 117 -10.09 -7.71 -5.69
CA TRP A 117 -8.69 -7.86 -5.32
C TRP A 117 -8.55 -8.81 -4.12
N ILE A 118 -9.38 -8.65 -3.09
CA ILE A 118 -9.32 -9.45 -1.86
C ILE A 118 -10.07 -10.79 -1.96
N ASP A 119 -10.94 -10.96 -2.96
CA ASP A 119 -11.71 -12.19 -3.13
C ASP A 119 -10.80 -13.37 -3.57
N PRO A 120 -10.66 -14.42 -2.74
CA PRO A 120 -9.83 -15.58 -3.08
C PRO A 120 -10.39 -16.41 -4.25
N ALA A 121 -11.68 -16.27 -4.58
CA ALA A 121 -12.29 -16.93 -5.73
C ALA A 121 -11.84 -16.33 -7.06
N VAL A 122 -11.36 -15.08 -7.07
CA VAL A 122 -10.79 -14.44 -8.25
C VAL A 122 -9.38 -14.99 -8.48
N GLN A 123 -9.25 -15.95 -9.40
CA GLN A 123 -7.95 -16.52 -9.80
C GLN A 123 -7.57 -16.19 -11.24
N ASP A 124 -8.45 -15.52 -11.98
CA ASP A 124 -8.18 -15.20 -13.37
C ASP A 124 -7.08 -14.12 -13.48
N HIS A 125 -6.10 -14.41 -14.33
CA HIS A 125 -4.91 -13.57 -14.48
C HIS A 125 -5.25 -12.16 -14.98
N THR A 126 -6.31 -12.03 -15.79
CA THR A 126 -6.70 -10.75 -16.40
C THR A 126 -7.21 -9.77 -15.35
N SER A 127 -8.11 -10.19 -14.46
CA SER A 127 -8.64 -9.37 -13.38
C SER A 127 -7.54 -8.97 -12.41
N ILE A 128 -6.67 -9.90 -12.02
CA ILE A 128 -5.53 -9.62 -11.14
C ILE A 128 -4.59 -8.61 -11.79
N SER A 129 -4.18 -8.83 -13.05
CA SER A 129 -3.30 -7.91 -13.78
C SER A 129 -3.91 -6.54 -14.03
N ALA A 130 -5.24 -6.42 -14.01
CA ALA A 130 -5.92 -5.14 -14.13
C ALA A 130 -5.79 -4.28 -12.87
N VAL A 131 -5.50 -4.88 -11.70
CA VAL A 131 -5.19 -4.16 -10.45
C VAL A 131 -3.71 -3.78 -10.38
N LEU A 132 -2.82 -4.63 -10.88
CA LEU A 132 -1.36 -4.46 -10.81
C LEU A 132 -0.81 -3.46 -11.83
N ARG A 133 -1.37 -2.25 -11.87
CA ARG A 133 -0.98 -1.17 -12.79
C ARG A 133 -0.67 0.12 -12.03
N PRO A 134 0.09 1.05 -12.62
CA PRO A 134 0.29 2.38 -12.04
C PRO A 134 -1.05 3.10 -11.85
N TYR A 135 -1.24 3.72 -10.70
CA TYR A 135 -2.45 4.49 -10.42
C TYR A 135 -2.50 5.76 -11.28
N PRO A 136 -3.69 6.25 -11.70
CA PRO A 136 -3.79 7.45 -12.53
C PRO A 136 -3.08 8.68 -11.93
N SER A 137 -2.11 9.23 -12.67
CA SER A 137 -1.36 10.44 -12.27
C SER A 137 -2.28 11.65 -12.06
N SER A 138 -3.39 11.73 -12.80
CA SER A 138 -4.39 12.80 -12.70
C SER A 138 -5.07 12.87 -11.33
N GLU A 139 -5.08 11.78 -10.57
CA GLU A 139 -5.72 11.68 -9.24
C GLU A 139 -4.73 11.79 -8.08
N MET A 140 -3.43 11.86 -8.38
CA MET A 140 -2.36 11.91 -7.39
C MET A 140 -1.70 13.27 -7.34
N GLU A 141 -1.16 13.61 -6.19
CA GLU A 141 -0.33 14.79 -5.99
C GLU A 141 0.87 14.47 -5.11
N ALA A 142 1.92 15.26 -5.26
CA ALA A 142 3.17 15.12 -4.53
C ALA A 142 3.59 16.47 -3.94
N PHE A 143 4.10 16.44 -2.71
CA PHE A 143 4.58 17.62 -2.01
C PHE A 143 6.01 17.38 -1.51
N PRO A 144 6.96 18.28 -1.80
CA PRO A 144 8.26 18.21 -1.16
C PRO A 144 8.11 18.50 0.34
N LEU A 145 8.85 17.77 1.16
CA LEU A 145 8.95 17.99 2.60
C LEU A 145 10.31 18.64 2.91
N SER A 146 10.38 19.45 3.96
CA SER A 146 11.66 20.00 4.43
C SER A 146 12.51 18.91 5.10
N SER A 147 11.88 17.95 5.76
CA SER A 147 12.47 16.78 6.38
C SER A 147 11.49 15.60 6.32
N PRO A 148 11.96 14.33 6.28
CA PRO A 148 11.09 13.17 6.50
C PRO A 148 10.37 13.21 7.86
N LYS A 149 10.85 14.05 8.78
CA LYS A 149 10.27 14.29 10.11
C LYS A 149 8.99 15.14 10.10
N ASP A 150 8.75 15.87 9.02
CA ASP A 150 7.64 16.83 8.90
C ASP A 150 6.34 16.17 8.41
N LEU A 151 6.36 14.85 8.23
CA LEU A 151 5.15 14.07 8.03
C LEU A 151 4.27 14.15 9.28
N PRO A 152 2.93 14.30 9.15
CA PRO A 152 2.02 14.22 10.29
C PRO A 152 2.17 12.84 10.96
N ILE A 153 2.75 12.85 12.17
CA ILE A 153 3.10 11.78 13.13
C ILE A 153 3.06 10.30 12.67
N GLY A 154 4.19 9.61 12.86
CA GLY A 154 4.28 8.14 12.90
C GLY A 154 5.55 7.62 12.23
N TYR A 155 6.70 7.72 12.92
CA TYR A 155 7.97 7.23 12.40
C TYR A 155 8.02 5.72 12.38
N MET A 156 7.96 5.12 11.20
CA MET A 156 8.49 3.78 10.99
C MET A 156 9.30 3.75 9.73
N ALA A 157 10.49 3.19 9.87
CA ALA A 157 11.61 3.42 9.00
C ALA A 157 12.08 2.14 8.30
N VAL A 158 11.99 2.11 6.97
CA VAL A 158 12.68 1.19 6.04
C VAL A 158 14.19 1.37 6.08
#